data_AF-A0A8X6X7L3-F1
#
_entry.id   AF-A0A8X6X7L3-F1
#
_cell.length_a   1.000
_cell.length_b   1.000
_cell.length_c   1.000
_cell.angle_alpha   90.00
_cell.angle_beta   90.00
_cell.angle_gamma   90.00
#
_symmetry.space_group_name_H-M   'P 1'
#
loop_
_entity.id
_entity.type
_entity.pdbx_description
1 polymer ?
#
loop_
_entity_poly.entity_id
_entity_poly.type
_entity_poly.pdbx_seq_one_letter_code
_entity_poly.pdbx_strand_id
1 'polypeptide(L)'
;MGKDTKINEAKSLSTVNEQQKPRSAMSMSNQILSLDVKELRSLETIGISDPVENFKGKELNSKSIKRFKNELDILPDGRYQSKLPFKIKNSLASYKNVTWKRHQKMFQGIIETNCFDDYVSVFKEGENLGLIERVPE
;
A
#
# COMPACT_ATOMS: atom_id res chain seq x y z
N MET A 1 5.76 -2.34 73.82
CA MET A 1 6.62 -1.26 73.26
C MET A 1 8.01 -1.84 73.08
N GLY A 2 8.64 -1.89 71.92
CA GLY A 2 8.26 -1.56 70.55
C GLY A 2 9.11 -2.46 69.65
N LYS A 3 8.49 -3.02 68.61
CA LYS A 3 9.19 -3.53 67.44
C LYS A 3 9.31 -2.36 66.46
N ASP A 4 10.20 -2.49 65.48
CA ASP A 4 10.37 -1.60 64.31
C ASP A 4 11.54 -0.62 64.42
N THR A 5 12.76 -1.14 64.28
CA THR A 5 13.91 -0.31 63.88
C THR A 5 14.89 -1.11 63.03
N LYS A 6 14.43 -1.70 61.91
CA LYS A 6 15.27 -2.18 60.81
C LYS A 6 14.51 -2.18 59.47
N ILE A 7 14.03 -1.01 59.01
CA ILE A 7 13.49 -0.88 57.63
C ILE A 7 13.99 0.40 56.92
N ASN A 8 14.87 1.20 57.53
CA ASN A 8 15.18 2.54 56.98
C ASN A 8 16.47 2.64 56.14
N GLU A 9 17.19 1.55 55.87
CA GLU A 9 18.43 1.60 55.06
C GLU A 9 18.29 1.10 53.61
N ALA A 10 17.12 0.60 53.20
CA ALA A 10 16.92 0.11 51.82
C ALA A 10 16.23 1.12 50.88
N LYS A 11 15.95 2.36 51.33
CA LYS A 11 15.22 3.38 50.53
C LYS A 11 16.10 4.46 49.91
N SER A 12 17.42 4.44 50.10
CA SER A 12 18.32 5.48 49.58
C SER A 12 19.06 5.10 48.29
N LEU A 13 18.80 3.94 47.67
CA LEU A 13 19.51 3.50 46.46
C LEU A 13 18.64 3.40 45.18
N SER A 14 17.39 3.84 45.18
CA SER A 14 16.53 3.80 43.98
C SER A 14 16.19 5.17 43.37
N THR A 15 16.79 6.27 43.84
CA THR A 15 16.64 7.60 43.23
C THR A 15 17.90 7.98 42.46
N VAL A 16 18.24 7.18 41.47
CA VAL A 16 19.09 7.62 40.36
C VAL A 16 18.46 7.08 39.08
N ASN A 17 18.27 7.97 38.11
CA ASN A 17 17.98 7.70 36.71
C ASN A 17 16.52 7.56 36.23
N GLU A 18 15.71 8.61 36.40
CA GLU A 18 14.49 8.80 35.59
C GLU A 18 14.44 10.16 34.85
N GLN A 19 15.53 10.91 34.80
CA GLN A 19 15.59 12.22 34.11
C GLN A 19 16.73 12.39 33.09
N GLN A 20 17.48 11.33 32.80
CA GLN A 20 18.59 11.38 31.84
C GLN A 20 18.36 10.46 30.62
N LYS A 21 17.32 10.74 29.82
CA LYS A 21 17.38 10.52 28.35
C LYS A 21 16.31 11.31 27.59
N PRO A 22 16.68 12.17 26.61
CA PRO A 22 17.90 12.96 26.62
C PRO A 22 17.67 14.42 26.15
N ARG A 23 18.21 15.39 26.89
CA ARG A 23 18.54 16.72 26.32
C ARG A 23 19.34 16.60 25.02
N SER A 24 20.10 15.51 24.86
CA SER A 24 20.82 15.18 23.63
C SER A 24 19.90 14.83 22.44
N ALA A 25 18.74 14.18 22.59
CA ALA A 25 17.84 13.93 21.45
C ALA A 25 17.15 15.21 21.01
N MET A 26 16.79 16.09 21.94
CA MET A 26 16.25 17.41 21.60
C MET A 26 17.31 18.25 20.85
N SER A 27 18.57 18.19 21.28
CA SER A 27 19.69 18.85 20.59
C SER A 27 20.01 18.24 19.21
N MET A 28 19.94 16.92 19.04
CA MET A 28 20.11 16.27 17.74
C MET A 28 18.93 16.52 16.81
N SER A 29 17.70 16.60 17.34
CA SER A 29 16.50 16.96 16.57
C SER A 29 16.62 18.36 15.99
N ASN A 30 17.16 19.32 16.75
CA ASN A 30 17.37 20.69 16.26
C ASN A 30 18.44 20.76 15.14
N GLN A 31 19.42 19.85 15.12
CA GLN A 31 20.42 19.74 14.04
C GLN A 31 19.82 19.11 12.77
N ILE A 32 18.80 18.27 12.92
CA ILE A 32 18.08 17.65 11.80
C ILE A 32 17.17 18.68 11.10
N LEU A 33 16.60 19.64 11.85
CA LEU A 33 15.76 20.70 11.29
C LEU A 33 16.51 21.71 10.40
N SER A 34 17.84 21.72 10.42
CA SER A 34 18.69 22.53 9.54
C SER A 34 19.09 21.84 8.24
N LEU A 35 18.72 20.57 8.04
CA LEU A 35 19.08 19.79 6.84
C LEU A 35 18.15 20.09 5.67
N ASP A 36 18.67 19.98 4.45
CA ASP A 36 17.86 20.10 3.23
C ASP A 36 16.97 18.87 3.04
N VAL A 37 15.84 19.03 2.34
CA VAL A 37 14.85 17.97 2.08
C VAL A 37 15.49 16.76 1.38
N LYS A 38 16.52 16.99 0.55
CA LYS A 38 17.26 15.91 -0.13
C LYS A 38 18.08 15.06 0.85
N GLU A 39 18.68 15.68 1.85
CA GLU A 39 19.47 15.01 2.88
C GLU A 39 18.57 14.23 3.84
N LEU A 40 17.39 14.78 4.18
CA LEU A 40 16.39 14.05 4.95
C LEU A 40 15.93 12.76 4.23
N ARG A 41 15.74 12.82 2.90
CA ARG A 41 15.37 11.64 2.09
C ARG A 41 16.50 10.62 1.94
N SER A 42 17.76 11.06 1.89
CA SER A 42 18.88 10.11 1.84
C SER A 42 19.03 9.35 3.15
N LEU A 43 18.80 10.00 4.29
CA LEU A 43 18.75 9.37 5.61
C LEU A 43 17.62 8.34 5.70
N GLU A 44 16.42 8.68 5.21
CA GLU A 44 15.29 7.76 5.14
C GLU A 44 15.62 6.51 4.30
N THR A 45 16.32 6.69 3.17
CA THR A 45 16.76 5.59 2.30
C THR A 45 17.75 4.65 3.01
N ILE A 46 18.57 5.17 3.92
CA ILE A 46 19.52 4.39 4.73
C ILE A 46 18.82 3.77 5.96
N GLY A 47 17.52 4.04 6.16
CA GLY A 47 16.71 3.51 7.25
C GLY A 47 16.76 4.34 8.53
N ILE A 48 17.30 5.56 8.46
CA ILE A 48 17.29 6.53 9.55
C ILE A 48 16.05 7.41 9.36
N SER A 49 14.96 7.01 10.00
CA SER A 49 13.68 7.74 9.98
C SER A 49 13.31 8.25 11.37
N ASP A 50 12.44 9.26 11.43
CA ASP A 50 11.99 9.85 12.69
C ASP A 50 11.34 8.75 13.57
N PRO A 51 11.84 8.55 14.82
CA PRO A 51 11.24 7.60 15.76
C PRO A 51 9.72 7.78 15.90
N VAL A 52 9.23 9.02 15.97
CA VAL A 52 7.81 9.34 16.16
C VAL A 52 6.98 8.91 14.95
N GLU A 53 7.49 9.13 13.74
CA GLU A 53 6.85 8.69 12.50
C GLU A 53 6.82 7.17 12.42
N ASN A 54 7.92 6.50 12.78
CA ASN A 54 8.01 5.04 12.83
C ASN A 54 6.99 4.42 13.80
N PHE A 55 6.83 5.00 15.00
CA PHE A 55 5.85 4.52 15.97
C PHE A 55 4.42 4.67 15.45
N LYS A 56 4.08 5.85 14.91
CA LYS A 56 2.76 6.11 14.30
C LYS A 56 2.51 5.20 13.09
N GLY A 57 3.49 5.03 12.22
CA GLY A 57 3.41 4.16 11.04
C GLY A 57 3.17 2.70 11.41
N LYS A 58 3.89 2.18 12.42
CA LYS A 58 3.66 0.82 12.95
C LYS A 58 2.27 0.65 13.55
N GLU A 59 1.80 1.63 14.31
CA GLU A 59 0.46 1.59 14.89
C GLU A 59 -0.64 1.61 13.82
N LEU A 60 -0.52 2.52 12.85
CA LEU A 60 -1.43 2.61 11.70
C LEU A 60 -1.43 1.32 10.88
N ASN A 61 -0.26 0.74 10.62
CA ASN A 61 -0.15 -0.53 9.90
C ASN A 61 -0.84 -1.67 10.68
N SER A 62 -0.63 -1.74 12.00
CA SER A 62 -1.29 -2.75 12.84
C SER A 62 -2.82 -2.62 12.82
N LYS A 63 -3.35 -1.39 12.80
CA LYS A 63 -4.79 -1.11 12.68
C LYS A 63 -5.32 -1.53 11.31
N SER A 64 -4.60 -1.22 10.24
CA SER A 64 -4.95 -1.60 8.86
C SER A 64 -4.99 -3.12 8.68
N ILE A 65 -4.01 -3.85 9.21
CA ILE A 65 -3.97 -5.32 9.16
C ILE A 65 -5.16 -5.93 9.92
N LYS A 66 -5.47 -5.41 11.12
CA LYS A 66 -6.62 -5.86 11.90
C LYS A 66 -7.93 -5.62 11.14
N ARG A 67 -8.09 -4.42 10.58
CA ARG A 67 -9.25 -4.07 9.76
C ARG A 67 -9.39 -5.00 8.55
N PHE A 68 -8.30 -5.24 7.83
CA PHE A 68 -8.29 -6.14 6.68
C PHE A 68 -8.74 -7.56 7.06
N LYS A 69 -8.19 -8.13 8.14
CA LYS A 69 -8.60 -9.45 8.63
C LYS A 69 -10.08 -9.51 9.01
N ASN A 70 -10.64 -8.43 9.56
CA ASN A 70 -12.04 -8.37 9.94
C ASN A 70 -12.99 -8.15 8.75
N GLU A 71 -12.53 -7.52 7.67
CA GLU A 71 -13.30 -7.27 6.44
C GLU A 71 -13.09 -8.35 5.37
N LEU A 72 -12.29 -9.39 5.68
CA LEU A 72 -12.01 -10.51 4.81
C LEU A 72 -13.09 -11.58 4.95
N ASP A 73 -13.90 -11.75 3.92
CA ASP A 73 -14.89 -12.81 3.83
C ASP A 73 -14.27 -14.02 3.09
N ILE A 74 -14.46 -15.22 3.61
CA ILE A 74 -14.04 -16.47 2.95
C ILE A 74 -15.28 -17.12 2.35
N LEU A 75 -15.30 -17.25 1.03
CA LEU A 75 -16.38 -17.88 0.30
C LEU A 75 -16.35 -19.41 0.47
N PRO A 76 -17.48 -20.12 0.26
CA PRO A 76 -17.55 -21.57 0.40
C PRO A 76 -16.65 -22.36 -0.56
N ASP A 77 -16.23 -21.74 -1.66
CA ASP A 77 -15.28 -22.27 -2.63
C ASP A 77 -13.80 -22.07 -2.20
N GLY A 78 -13.57 -21.50 -1.00
CA GLY A 78 -12.25 -21.22 -0.45
C GLY A 78 -11.64 -19.90 -0.93
N ARG A 79 -12.35 -19.08 -1.72
CA ARG A 79 -11.83 -17.80 -2.21
C ARG A 79 -12.00 -16.70 -1.17
N TYR A 80 -11.03 -15.80 -1.12
CA TYR A 80 -11.06 -14.62 -0.26
C TYR A 80 -11.71 -13.43 -0.97
N GLN A 81 -12.67 -12.80 -0.32
CA GLN A 81 -13.33 -11.58 -0.76
C GLN A 81 -13.05 -10.48 0.26
N SER A 82 -12.57 -9.32 -0.20
CA SER A 82 -12.37 -8.13 0.63
C SER A 82 -13.00 -6.93 -0.03
N LYS A 83 -13.61 -6.04 0.75
CA LYS A 83 -14.07 -4.75 0.24
C LYS A 83 -12.85 -3.87 -0.05
N LEU A 84 -12.91 -3.13 -1.16
CA LEU A 84 -11.86 -2.17 -1.49
C LEU A 84 -11.86 -1.02 -0.47
N PRO A 85 -10.68 -0.50 -0.08
CA PRO A 85 -10.57 0.57 0.89
C PRO A 85 -11.13 1.91 0.40
N PHE A 86 -11.37 2.03 -0.92
CA PHE A 86 -12.02 3.18 -1.53
C PHE A 86 -13.32 2.75 -2.21
N LYS A 87 -14.35 3.59 -2.08
CA LYS A 87 -15.56 3.45 -2.88
C LYS A 87 -15.20 3.89 -4.30
N ILE A 88 -15.41 3.02 -5.29
CA ILE A 88 -15.42 3.41 -6.70
C ILE A 88 -16.67 4.29 -6.87
N LYS A 89 -16.55 5.59 -6.56
CA LYS A 89 -17.65 6.56 -6.69
C LYS A 89 -18.00 6.84 -8.15
N ASN A 90 -17.09 6.51 -9.05
CA ASN A 90 -17.22 6.83 -10.46
C ASN A 90 -17.58 5.53 -11.16
N SER A 91 -18.76 5.46 -11.78
CA SER A 91 -18.93 4.46 -12.85
C SER A 91 -17.76 4.65 -13.79
N LEU A 92 -16.99 3.59 -14.07
CA LEU A 92 -15.93 3.66 -15.07
C LEU A 92 -16.51 4.39 -16.29
N ALA A 93 -15.91 5.51 -16.68
CA ALA A 93 -16.44 6.27 -17.81
C ALA A 93 -16.53 5.30 -19.00
N SER A 94 -17.70 5.23 -19.64
CA SER A 94 -17.90 4.31 -20.74
C SER A 94 -17.01 4.73 -21.92
N TYR A 95 -15.84 4.12 -22.03
CA TYR A 95 -14.91 4.34 -23.13
C TYR A 95 -15.37 3.67 -24.44
N LYS A 96 -16.59 3.11 -24.49
CA LYS A 96 -17.14 2.43 -25.68
C LYS A 96 -16.96 3.25 -26.95
N ASN A 97 -17.32 4.53 -26.92
CA ASN A 97 -17.19 5.41 -28.10
C ASN A 97 -15.73 5.63 -28.53
N VAL A 98 -14.80 5.75 -27.58
CA VAL A 98 -13.37 5.95 -27.88
C VAL A 98 -12.76 4.67 -28.44
N THR A 99 -13.07 3.53 -27.82
CA THR A 99 -12.64 2.20 -28.29
C THR A 99 -13.19 1.91 -29.69
N TRP A 100 -14.47 2.23 -29.93
CA TRP A 100 -15.09 2.07 -31.25
C TRP A 100 -14.41 2.93 -32.32
N LYS A 101 -14.16 4.22 -32.05
CA LYS A 101 -13.45 5.09 -33.00
C LYS A 101 -12.04 4.59 -33.31
N ARG A 102 -11.31 4.07 -32.31
CA ARG A 102 -9.99 3.45 -32.53
C ARG A 102 -10.09 2.20 -33.40
N HIS A 103 -11.08 1.37 -33.14
CA HIS A 103 -11.34 0.17 -33.92
C HIS A 103 -11.65 0.50 -35.38
N GLN A 104 -12.53 1.47 -35.64
CA GLN A 104 -12.83 1.93 -37.00
C GLN A 104 -11.58 2.45 -37.74
N LYS A 105 -10.75 3.25 -37.07
CA LYS A 105 -9.51 3.77 -37.68
C LYS A 105 -8.52 2.65 -38.01
N MET A 106 -8.38 1.68 -37.10
CA MET A 106 -7.54 0.50 -37.33
C MET A 106 -8.07 -0.34 -38.50
N PHE A 107 -9.38 -0.56 -38.56
CA PHE A 107 -10.03 -1.28 -39.64
C PHE A 107 -9.84 -0.60 -41.00
N GLN A 108 -9.93 0.73 -41.04
CA GLN A 108 -9.69 1.51 -42.26
C GLN A 108 -8.26 1.32 -42.78
N GLY A 109 -7.26 1.31 -41.90
CA GLY A 109 -5.87 1.01 -42.28
C GLY A 109 -5.68 -0.41 -42.81
N ILE A 110 -6.40 -1.40 -42.27
CA ILE A 110 -6.36 -2.80 -42.77
C ILE A 110 -6.94 -2.88 -44.19
N ILE A 111 -8.03 -2.16 -44.47
CA ILE A 111 -8.59 -2.09 -45.82
C ILE A 111 -7.61 -1.43 -46.79
N GLU A 112 -7.02 -0.29 -46.41
CA GLU A 112 -6.05 0.44 -47.24
C GLU A 112 -4.80 -0.40 -47.56
N THR A 113 -4.39 -1.27 -46.64
CA THR A 113 -3.24 -2.18 -46.81
C THR A 113 -3.58 -3.51 -47.46
N ASN A 114 -4.86 -3.77 -47.75
CA ASN A 114 -5.37 -5.04 -48.30
C ASN A 114 -5.03 -6.27 -47.44
N CYS A 115 -4.87 -6.10 -46.13
CA CYS A 115 -4.52 -7.16 -45.17
C CYS A 115 -5.75 -7.76 -44.46
N PHE A 116 -6.95 -7.58 -45.03
CA PHE A 116 -8.20 -7.99 -44.38
C PHE A 116 -8.28 -9.51 -44.23
N ASP A 117 -7.90 -10.26 -45.25
CA ASP A 117 -7.95 -11.72 -45.22
C ASP A 117 -7.00 -12.32 -44.18
N ASP A 118 -5.79 -11.76 -44.08
CA ASP A 118 -4.81 -12.15 -43.06
C ASP A 118 -5.36 -11.89 -41.65
N TYR A 119 -5.97 -10.71 -41.43
CA TYR A 119 -6.59 -10.37 -40.16
C TYR A 119 -7.70 -11.37 -39.79
N VAL A 120 -8.58 -11.72 -40.74
CA VAL A 120 -9.66 -12.71 -40.52
C VAL A 120 -9.09 -14.11 -40.25
N SER A 121 -7.97 -14.49 -40.89
CA SER A 121 -7.34 -15.80 -40.68
C SER A 121 -6.90 -16.02 -39.23
N VAL A 122 -6.37 -14.98 -38.57
CA VAL A 122 -5.97 -15.01 -37.15
C VAL A 122 -7.15 -15.31 -36.23
N PHE A 123 -8.34 -14.76 -36.50
CA PHE A 123 -9.53 -15.06 -35.70
C PHE A 123 -9.99 -16.51 -35.88
N LYS A 124 -9.95 -17.02 -37.12
CA LYS A 124 -10.30 -18.42 -37.40
C LYS A 124 -9.34 -19.38 -36.72
N GLU A 125 -8.04 -19.07 -36.74
CA GLU A 125 -7.04 -19.85 -36.02
C GLU A 125 -7.28 -19.81 -34.51
N GLY A 126 -7.54 -18.63 -33.95
CA GLY A 126 -7.89 -18.48 -32.54
C GLY A 126 -9.15 -19.24 -32.13
N GLU A 127 -10.18 -19.28 -32.99
CA GLU A 127 -11.40 -20.08 -32.80
C GLU A 127 -11.08 -21.59 -32.84
N ASN A 128 -10.29 -22.05 -33.81
CA ASN A 128 -9.87 -23.45 -33.92
C ASN A 128 -9.01 -23.90 -32.72
N LEU A 129 -8.20 -23.00 -32.16
CA LEU A 129 -7.39 -23.26 -30.97
C LEU A 129 -8.19 -23.14 -29.65
N GLY A 130 -9.46 -22.74 -29.71
CA GLY A 130 -10.29 -22.51 -28.52
C GLY A 130 -9.85 -21.31 -27.67
N LEU A 131 -9.07 -20.39 -28.24
CA LEU A 131 -8.65 -19.14 -27.59
C LEU A 131 -9.75 -18.08 -27.61
N ILE A 132 -10.61 -18.14 -28.62
CA ILE A 132 -11.70 -17.19 -28.85
C ILE A 132 -13.00 -17.98 -28.97
N GLU A 133 -14.03 -17.54 -28.25
CA GLU A 133 -15.38 -18.10 -28.31
C GLU A 133 -16.32 -17.10 -28.98
N ARG A 134 -17.26 -17.60 -29.78
CA ARG A 134 -18.35 -16.77 -30.31
C ARG A 134 -19.35 -16.47 -29.22
N VAL A 135 -19.64 -15.19 -29.03
CA VAL A 135 -20.73 -14.75 -28.16
C VAL A 135 -22.06 -15.07 -28.87
N PRO A 136 -22.99 -15.82 -28.25
CA PRO A 136 -24.30 -16.08 -28.83
C PRO A 136 -25.13 -14.79 -28.95
N GLU A 137 -25.95 -14.71 -30.00
CA GLU A 137 -26.90 -13.60 -30.24
C GLU A 137 -28.05 -13.58 -29.23
#